data_AF-A0A3D4V019-F1
#
_entry.id   AF-A0A3D4V019-F1
#
_cell.length_a   1.000
_cell.length_b   1.000
_cell.length_c   1.000
_cell.angle_alpha   90.00
_cell.angle_beta   90.00
_cell.angle_gamma   90.00
#
_symmetry.space_group_name_H-M   'P 1'
#
loop_
_entity.id
_entity.type
_entity.pdbx_description
1 polymer ?
#
loop_
_entity_poly.entity_id
_entity_poly.type
_entity_poly.pdbx_seq_one_letter_code
_entity_poly.pdbx_strand_id
1 'polypeptide(L)' 'MTNEDIFRGLGVEVTLKEKDDFLKVRETLTRIGISSRKENKLYQSCHILH' A
#
# COMPACT_ATOMS: atom_id res chain seq x y z
N MET A 1 17.91 6.13 -19.33
CA MET A 1 17.22 5.02 -18.65
C MET A 1 15.76 5.36 -18.67
N THR A 2 14.98 4.65 -19.48
CA THR A 2 13.52 4.80 -19.49
C THR A 2 13.03 4.54 -18.08
N ASN A 3 12.37 5.51 -17.46
CA ASN A 3 11.56 5.26 -16.26
C ASN A 3 10.47 4.29 -16.71
N GLU A 4 10.78 2.99 -16.64
CA GLU A 4 9.80 1.95 -16.78
C GLU A 4 8.89 2.13 -15.57
N ASP A 5 7.74 2.74 -15.81
CA ASP A 5 6.67 2.80 -14.83
C ASP A 5 6.33 1.36 -14.43
N ILE A 6 6.88 0.93 -13.30
CA ILE A 6 6.75 -0.42 -12.77
C ILE A 6 5.29 -0.78 -12.49
N PHE A 7 4.42 0.24 -12.41
CA PHE A 7 3.00 0.08 -12.16
C PHE A 7 2.14 0.31 -13.40
N ARG A 8 2.73 0.58 -14.57
CA ARG A 8 2.00 0.76 -15.86
C ARG A 8 0.82 1.74 -15.74
N GLY A 9 0.99 2.82 -14.97
CA GLY A 9 -0.02 3.85 -14.72
C GLY A 9 -1.02 3.51 -13.62
N LEU A 10 -0.85 2.40 -12.90
CA LEU A 10 -1.76 1.95 -11.84
C LEU A 10 -1.26 2.33 -10.43
N GLY A 11 -0.04 2.83 -10.31
CA GLY A 11 0.58 3.26 -9.05
C GLY A 11 0.24 4.71 -8.71
N VAL A 12 0.33 5.04 -7.43
CA VAL A 12 0.22 6.42 -6.95
C VAL A 12 1.51 6.77 -6.22
N GLU A 13 2.22 7.79 -6.73
CA GLU A 13 3.40 8.34 -6.06
C GLU A 13 2.98 9.19 -4.86
N VAL A 14 3.66 8.99 -3.73
CA VAL A 14 3.39 9.71 -2.49
C VAL A 14 4.69 10.17 -1.84
N THR A 15 4.69 11.37 -1.26
CA THR A 15 5.81 11.89 -0.47
C THR A 15 5.49 11.73 1.02
N LEU A 16 6.44 11.16 1.78
CA LEU A 16 6.34 11.05 3.23
C LEU A 16 7.12 12.19 3.90
N LYS A 17 6.64 12.67 5.04
CA LYS A 17 7.31 13.78 5.77
C LYS A 17 8.54 13.29 6.51
N GLU A 18 8.42 12.13 7.14
CA GLU A 18 9.48 11.52 7.96
C GLU A 18 9.68 10.05 7.55
N LYS A 19 10.89 9.52 7.78
CA LYS A 19 11.22 8.13 7.44
C LYS A 19 10.32 7.11 8.15
N ASP A 20 9.95 7.38 9.40
CA ASP A 20 9.12 6.49 10.21
C ASP A 20 7.65 6.44 9.75
N ASP A 21 7.19 7.42 8.97
CA ASP A 21 5.85 7.40 8.40
C ASP A 21 5.66 6.23 7.44
N PHE A 22 6.73 5.73 6.81
CA PHE A 22 6.65 4.53 5.97
C PHE A 22 6.15 3.33 6.78
N LEU A 23 6.70 3.13 7.98
CA LEU A 23 6.30 2.04 8.86
C LEU A 23 4.87 2.21 9.34
N LYS A 24 4.46 3.45 9.68
CA LYS A 24 3.09 3.76 10.10
C LYS A 24 2.08 3.47 8.99
N VAL A 25 2.37 3.88 7.76
CA VAL A 25 1.49 3.63 6.60
C VAL A 25 1.43 2.15 6.29
N ARG A 26 2.58 1.46 6.25
CA ARG A 26 2.63 0.01 6.00
C ARG A 26 1.79 -0.77 7.01
N GLU A 27 1.92 -0.44 8.29
CA GLU A 27 1.17 -1.08 9.36
C GLU A 27 -0.34 -0.76 9.26
N THR A 28 -0.69 0.49 8.97
CA THR A 28 -2.08 0.91 8.76
C THR A 28 -2.75 0.19 7.59
N LEU A 29 -2.04 -0.02 6.48
CA LEU A 29 -2.57 -0.75 5.32
C LEU A 29 -2.89 -2.22 5.64
N THR A 30 -2.30 -2.83 6.67
CA THR A 30 -2.69 -4.20 7.09
C THR A 30 -4.07 -4.25 7.75
N ARG A 31 -4.56 -3.11 8.24
CA ARG A 31 -5.89 -2.96 8.87
C ARG A 31 -6.95 -2.39 7.94
N ILE A 32 -6.62 -2.15 6.66
CA ILE A 32 -7.54 -1.62 5.66
C ILE A 32 -7.54 -2.59 4.46
N GLY A 33 -8.73 -2.96 4.00
CA GLY A 33 -8.85 -3.92 2.92
C GLY A 33 -10.28 -4.40 2.69
N ILE A 34 -10.41 -5.49 1.94
CA ILE A 34 -11.71 -6.11 1.68
C ILE A 34 -12.02 -7.06 2.83
N SER A 35 -13.13 -6.82 3.53
CA SER A 35 -13.59 -7.73 4.58
C SER A 35 -14.41 -8.88 3.98
N SER A 36 -13.97 -10.12 4.20
CA SER A 36 -14.77 -11.31 3.92
C SER A 36 -15.51 -11.73 5.18
N ARG A 37 -16.85 -11.62 5.14
CA ARG A 37 -17.70 -12.14 6.23
C ARG A 37 -17.72 -13.66 6.28
N LYS A 38 -17.57 -14.32 5.12
CA LYS A 38 -17.54 -15.78 5.01
C LYS A 38 -16.32 -16.38 5.71
N GLU A 39 -15.15 -15.77 5.51
CA GLU A 39 -13.88 -16.22 6.08
C GLU A 39 -13.51 -15.48 7.37
N ASN A 40 -14.35 -14.55 7.82
CA ASN A 40 -14.11 -13.62 8.93
C ASN A 40 -12.69 -13.02 8.92
N LYS A 41 -12.24 -12.61 7.73
CA LYS A 41 -10.86 -12.16 7.48
C LYS A 41 -10.85 -10.85 6.70
N LEU A 42 -9.91 -9.98 7.03
CA LEU A 42 -9.59 -8.78 6.26
C LEU A 42 -8.44 -9.08 5.29
N TYR A 43 -8.64 -8.83 4.00
CA TYR A 43 -7.63 -9.00 2.97
C TYR A 43 -7.06 -7.63 2.60
N GLN A 44 -5.77 -7.45 2.87
CA GLN A 44 -5.03 -6.27 2.44
C GLN A 44 -4.98 -6.20 0.91
N SER A 45 -5.44 -5.09 0.34
CA SER A 45 -5.46 -4.89 -1.12
C SER A 45 -4.33 -4.02 -1.65
N CYS A 46 -3.73 -3.18 -0.80
CA CYS A 46 -2.73 -2.19 -1.20
C CYS A 46 -1.45 -2.29 -0.36
N HIS A 47 -0.34 -1.89 -0.97
CA HIS A 47 0.98 -1.90 -0.35
C HIS A 47 1.70 -0.58 -0.65
N ILE A 48 2.50 -0.12 0.31
CA ILE A 48 3.45 0.97 0.10
C ILE A 48 4.82 0.37 -0.23
N LEU A 49 5.50 0.93 -1.22
CA LEU A 49 6.80 0.48 -1.74
C LEU A 49 7.80 1.64 -1.65
N HIS A 50 9.09 1.32 -1.52
CA HIS A 50 10.21 2.26 -1.43
C HIS A 50 11.28 1.89 -2.44
#